data_AF-A0A2V7JHX6-F1
#
_entry.id   AF-A0A2V7JHX6-F1
#
_cell.length_a   1.000
_cell.length_b   1.000
_cell.length_c   1.000
_cell.angle_alpha   90.00
_cell.angle_beta   90.00
_cell.angle_gamma   90.00
#
_symmetry.space_group_name_H-M   'P 1'
#
loop_
_entity.id
_entity.type
_entity.pdbx_description
1 polymer ?
#
loop_
_entity_poly.entity_id
_entity_poly.type
_entity_poly.pdbx_seq_one_letter_code
_entity_poly.pdbx_strand_id
1 'polypeptide(L)'
;MRTGQIFSNPVVIRALAAADTVYATPRTADTVHLSVDSLSDSLAVLVADTIESAGGGDSLTVPLAGRPVAYAITYPASPGPVTLVTSDTAHALVTADTVASGTAGIASVKLRLIAGPTPDSVLVTASARRAVGTAVPGSPVTFVVRFEP
;
A
#
# COMPACT_ATOMS: atom_id res chain seq x y z
N MET A 1 -28.17 36.83 39.13
CA MET A 1 -28.15 35.67 38.22
C MET A 1 -26.73 35.55 37.66
N ARG A 2 -26.02 34.45 37.90
CA ARG A 2 -24.66 34.21 37.35
C ARG A 2 -24.79 33.41 36.07
N THR A 3 -24.55 34.04 34.93
CA THR A 3 -24.43 33.35 33.64
C THR A 3 -22.97 32.95 33.48
N GLY A 4 -22.64 31.69 33.77
CA GLY A 4 -21.31 31.15 33.52
C GLY A 4 -21.06 31.06 32.02
N GLN A 5 -20.05 31.76 31.51
CA GLN A 5 -19.58 31.59 30.13
C GLN A 5 -18.94 30.20 30.02
N ILE A 6 -19.53 29.34 29.20
CA ILE A 6 -18.98 28.03 28.87
C ILE A 6 -17.96 28.25 27.75
N PHE A 7 -16.67 28.11 28.06
CA PHE A 7 -15.62 28.05 27.04
C PHE A 7 -15.43 26.59 26.64
N SER A 8 -15.89 26.24 25.43
CA SER A 8 -15.57 24.95 24.82
C SER A 8 -14.31 25.11 23.97
N ASN A 9 -13.31 24.26 24.17
CA ASN A 9 -12.16 24.21 23.27
C ASN A 9 -12.62 23.76 21.87
N PRO A 10 -12.22 24.45 20.79
CA PRO A 10 -12.54 24.01 19.44
C PRO A 10 -11.86 22.66 19.16
N VAL A 11 -12.66 21.65 18.84
CA VAL A 11 -12.16 20.36 18.34
C VAL A 11 -11.99 20.48 16.83
N VAL A 12 -10.76 20.39 16.35
CA VAL A 12 -10.46 20.39 14.92
C VAL A 12 -10.64 18.97 14.37
N ILE A 13 -11.67 18.77 13.56
CA ILE A 13 -11.88 17.52 12.81
C ILE A 13 -11.29 17.70 11.42
N ARG A 14 -10.32 16.85 11.05
CA ARG A 14 -9.78 16.79 9.69
C ARG A 14 -10.45 15.64 8.94
N ALA A 15 -11.33 15.97 8.01
CA ALA A 15 -11.89 15.00 7.08
C ALA A 15 -10.91 14.80 5.90
N LEU A 16 -10.56 13.54 5.64
CA LEU A 16 -9.77 13.14 4.48
C LEU A 16 -10.71 12.77 3.34
N ALA A 17 -10.40 13.21 2.11
CA ALA A 17 -11.18 12.83 0.91
C ALA A 17 -11.26 11.30 0.76
N ALA A 18 -12.43 10.75 0.43
CA ALA A 18 -12.58 9.31 0.29
C ALA A 18 -11.80 8.83 -0.94
N ALA A 19 -10.95 7.82 -0.78
CA ALA A 19 -10.40 7.11 -1.93
C ALA A 19 -11.49 6.24 -2.56
N ASP A 20 -11.62 6.30 -3.87
CA ASP A 20 -12.59 5.53 -4.61
C ASP A 20 -11.94 4.52 -5.58
N THR A 21 -10.62 4.65 -5.81
CA THR A 21 -9.88 3.85 -6.77
C THR A 21 -8.46 3.54 -6.30
N VAL A 22 -7.99 2.33 -6.63
CA VAL A 22 -6.60 1.91 -6.45
C VAL A 22 -6.07 1.27 -7.73
N TYR A 23 -4.86 1.66 -8.10
CA TYR A 23 -4.14 1.13 -9.27
C TYR A 23 -2.77 0.61 -8.87
N ALA A 24 -2.34 -0.50 -9.48
CA ALA A 24 -0.93 -0.92 -9.40
C ALA A 24 -0.06 0.04 -10.23
N THR A 25 1.12 0.39 -9.73
CA THR A 25 2.09 1.20 -10.47
C THR A 25 3.51 0.82 -10.05
N PRO A 26 4.50 0.70 -10.97
CA PRO A 26 4.36 0.63 -12.41
C PRO A 26 4.03 -0.79 -12.93
N ARG A 27 4.29 -1.86 -12.14
CA ARG A 27 4.13 -3.27 -12.57
C ARG A 27 3.65 -4.15 -11.42
N THR A 28 2.85 -5.18 -11.74
CA THR A 28 2.37 -6.20 -10.79
C THR A 28 3.23 -7.46 -10.76
N ALA A 29 4.27 -7.53 -11.57
CA ALA A 29 5.17 -8.67 -11.65
C ALA A 29 6.62 -8.17 -11.61
N ASP A 30 7.45 -8.77 -10.76
CA ASP A 30 8.86 -8.46 -10.63
C ASP A 30 9.69 -9.75 -10.68
N THR A 31 10.93 -9.62 -11.15
CA THR A 31 11.91 -10.72 -11.20
C THR A 31 13.19 -10.24 -10.52
N VAL A 32 13.58 -10.93 -9.45
CA VAL A 32 14.77 -10.66 -8.67
C VAL A 32 15.85 -11.67 -9.03
N HIS A 33 16.97 -11.18 -9.54
CA HIS A 33 18.17 -11.99 -9.73
C HIS A 33 18.93 -12.12 -8.41
N LEU A 34 19.19 -13.35 -8.00
CA LEU A 34 19.68 -13.65 -6.67
C LEU A 34 21.12 -13.21 -6.44
N SER A 35 21.33 -12.55 -5.31
CA SER A 35 22.64 -12.20 -4.76
C SER A 35 22.68 -12.43 -3.25
N VAL A 36 23.80 -12.13 -2.60
CA VAL A 36 23.96 -12.25 -1.14
C VAL A 36 22.90 -11.48 -0.34
N ASP A 37 22.36 -10.41 -0.93
CA ASP A 37 21.28 -9.60 -0.38
C ASP A 37 20.33 -9.21 -1.52
N SER A 38 19.21 -9.91 -1.62
CA SER A 38 18.28 -9.78 -2.74
C SER A 38 17.07 -8.95 -2.35
N LEU A 39 16.86 -7.85 -3.06
CA LEU A 39 15.77 -6.90 -2.86
C LEU A 39 14.95 -6.79 -4.16
N SER A 40 13.63 -6.82 -4.04
CA SER A 40 12.72 -6.59 -5.16
C SER A 40 12.67 -5.12 -5.54
N ASP A 41 12.14 -4.85 -6.73
CA ASP A 41 11.68 -3.51 -7.07
C ASP A 41 10.46 -3.12 -6.20
N SER A 42 10.09 -1.85 -6.26
CA SER A 42 9.02 -1.26 -5.47
C SER A 42 7.65 -1.78 -5.91
N LEU A 43 6.98 -2.49 -5.01
CA LEU A 43 5.60 -2.92 -5.14
C LEU A 43 4.69 -1.76 -4.73
N ALA A 44 4.32 -0.93 -5.69
CA ALA A 44 3.62 0.32 -5.42
C ALA A 44 2.17 0.30 -5.93
N VAL A 45 1.30 0.96 -5.16
CA VAL A 45 -0.07 1.26 -5.59
C VAL A 45 -0.32 2.76 -5.50
N LEU A 46 -1.03 3.27 -6.51
CA LEU A 46 -1.59 4.61 -6.51
C LEU A 46 -2.99 4.54 -5.91
N VAL A 47 -3.21 5.28 -4.83
CA VAL A 47 -4.53 5.51 -4.24
C VAL A 47 -5.04 6.87 -4.71
N ALA A 48 -6.22 6.89 -5.30
CA ALA A 48 -6.77 8.08 -5.92
C ALA A 48 -8.29 8.24 -5.71
N ASP A 49 -8.75 9.43 -6.10
CA ASP A 49 -10.14 9.78 -6.34
C ASP A 49 -10.33 9.92 -7.86
N THR A 50 -11.20 9.12 -8.48
CA THR A 50 -11.45 9.12 -9.92
C THR A 50 -12.77 9.81 -10.21
N ILE A 51 -12.67 11.04 -10.69
CA ILE A 51 -13.81 11.84 -11.09
C ILE A 51 -14.15 11.47 -12.54
N GLU A 52 -15.24 10.73 -12.72
CA GLU A 52 -15.75 10.41 -14.05
C GLU A 52 -16.22 11.67 -14.78
N SER A 53 -15.85 11.78 -16.06
CA SER A 53 -16.29 12.89 -16.90
C SER A 53 -17.75 12.71 -17.30
N ALA A 54 -18.62 13.62 -16.88
CA ALA A 54 -20.04 13.60 -17.25
C ALA A 54 -20.29 13.81 -18.76
N GLY A 55 -19.29 14.24 -19.54
CA GLY A 55 -19.39 14.58 -20.95
C GLY A 55 -18.73 13.58 -21.92
N GLY A 56 -18.31 12.40 -21.43
CA GLY A 56 -17.64 11.39 -22.27
C GLY A 56 -16.17 11.70 -22.61
N GLY A 57 -15.55 12.65 -21.89
CA GLY A 57 -14.10 12.87 -21.94
C GLY A 57 -13.34 11.96 -20.99
N ASP A 58 -12.01 12.13 -20.92
CA ASP A 58 -11.16 11.35 -20.02
C ASP A 58 -11.51 11.61 -18.54
N SER A 59 -11.57 10.54 -17.74
CA SER A 59 -11.75 10.65 -16.29
C SER A 59 -10.53 11.29 -15.64
N LEU A 60 -10.75 12.15 -14.64
CA LEU A 60 -9.68 12.78 -13.88
C LEU A 60 -9.34 11.95 -12.65
N THR A 61 -8.13 11.41 -12.60
CA THR A 61 -7.60 10.70 -11.42
C THR A 61 -6.79 11.67 -10.56
N VAL A 62 -7.24 11.90 -9.32
CA VAL A 62 -6.61 12.77 -8.33
C VAL A 62 -5.90 11.92 -7.26
N PRO A 63 -4.56 11.95 -7.17
CA PRO A 63 -3.85 11.19 -6.15
C PRO A 63 -4.17 11.64 -4.72
N LEU A 64 -4.29 10.69 -3.79
CA LEU A 64 -4.66 10.95 -2.40
C LEU A 64 -3.57 10.55 -1.41
N ALA A 65 -3.05 11.53 -0.68
CA ALA A 65 -2.07 11.33 0.38
C ALA A 65 -2.68 10.86 1.71
N GLY A 66 -1.88 10.17 2.51
CA GLY A 66 -2.24 9.71 3.85
C GLY A 66 -3.30 8.61 3.87
N ARG A 67 -3.45 7.85 2.78
CA ARG A 67 -4.38 6.71 2.71
C ARG A 67 -3.65 5.43 3.11
N PRO A 68 -4.16 4.67 4.10
CA PRO A 68 -3.52 3.43 4.51
C PRO A 68 -3.72 2.34 3.45
N VAL A 69 -2.63 1.67 3.08
CA VAL A 69 -2.61 0.48 2.23
C VAL A 69 -1.97 -0.65 3.01
N ALA A 70 -2.75 -1.71 3.24
CA ALA A 70 -2.26 -2.92 3.90
C ALA A 70 -1.63 -3.85 2.87
N TYR A 71 -0.33 -4.08 3.01
CA TYR A 71 0.43 -5.07 2.27
C TYR A 71 0.57 -6.35 3.07
N ALA A 72 0.38 -7.50 2.44
CA ALA A 72 0.58 -8.80 3.08
C ALA A 72 1.15 -9.82 2.10
N ILE A 73 2.14 -10.58 2.53
CA ILE A 73 2.60 -11.79 1.85
C ILE A 73 1.49 -12.84 2.01
N THR A 74 0.87 -13.23 0.90
CA THR A 74 -0.22 -14.22 0.88
C THR A 74 0.24 -15.58 0.37
N TYR A 75 1.38 -15.63 -0.32
CA TYR A 75 2.03 -16.87 -0.71
C TYR A 75 3.55 -16.71 -0.66
N PRO A 76 4.29 -17.68 -0.10
CA PRO A 76 3.77 -18.86 0.62
C PRO A 76 3.03 -18.46 1.91
N ALA A 77 2.03 -19.26 2.31
CA ALA A 77 1.16 -18.94 3.46
C ALA A 77 1.91 -19.05 4.81
N SER A 78 2.97 -19.85 4.86
CA SER A 78 3.87 -19.93 6.00
C SER A 78 4.92 -18.81 5.92
N PRO A 79 5.25 -18.14 7.05
CA PRO A 79 6.39 -17.23 7.09
C PRO A 79 7.64 -17.90 6.54
N GLY A 80 8.28 -17.23 5.59
CA GLY A 80 9.44 -17.75 4.87
C GLY A 80 10.67 -16.86 5.07
N PRO A 81 11.71 -17.05 4.24
CA PRO A 81 12.93 -16.26 4.32
C PRO A 81 12.76 -14.83 3.77
N VAL A 82 11.58 -14.52 3.21
CA VAL A 82 11.25 -13.24 2.59
C VAL A 82 10.44 -12.38 3.56
N THR A 83 10.78 -11.10 3.60
CA THR A 83 10.09 -10.09 4.41
C THR A 83 9.63 -8.91 3.56
N LEU A 84 8.56 -8.24 4.01
CA LEU A 84 8.20 -6.91 3.54
C LEU A 84 9.10 -5.86 4.20
N VAL A 85 9.54 -4.89 3.42
CA VAL A 85 10.31 -3.74 3.90
C VAL A 85 9.78 -2.44 3.30
N THR A 86 9.80 -1.40 4.12
CA THR A 86 9.50 0.00 3.70
C THR A 86 10.77 0.85 3.56
N SER A 87 11.92 0.30 3.96
CA SER A 87 13.25 0.88 3.79
C SER A 87 14.24 -0.22 3.41
N ASP A 88 15.16 0.11 2.51
CA ASP A 88 16.19 -0.83 2.01
C ASP A 88 17.16 -1.29 3.11
N THR A 89 17.17 -0.60 4.26
CA THR A 89 18.01 -0.96 5.42
C THR A 89 17.30 -1.87 6.42
N ALA A 90 15.99 -2.11 6.27
CA ALA A 90 15.22 -2.93 7.19
C ALA A 90 15.47 -4.43 6.94
N HIS A 91 15.56 -5.19 8.02
CA HIS A 91 15.79 -6.65 8.01
C HIS A 91 14.88 -7.40 8.98
N ALA A 92 13.95 -6.71 9.65
CA ALA A 92 13.00 -7.35 10.55
C ALA A 92 12.04 -8.22 9.74
N LEU A 93 11.71 -9.41 10.25
CA LEU A 93 10.74 -10.30 9.63
C LEU A 93 9.33 -9.73 9.81
N VAL A 94 8.73 -9.31 8.70
CA VAL A 94 7.41 -8.67 8.60
C VAL A 94 6.68 -9.30 7.41
N THR A 95 5.57 -9.98 7.68
CA THR A 95 4.74 -10.62 6.64
C THR A 95 3.54 -9.79 6.25
N ALA A 96 3.21 -8.76 7.04
CA ALA A 96 2.19 -7.77 6.71
C ALA A 96 2.56 -6.40 7.30
N ASP A 97 2.37 -5.34 6.53
CA ASP A 97 2.62 -3.97 6.96
C ASP A 97 1.55 -3.03 6.37
N THR A 98 1.27 -1.92 7.05
CA THR A 98 0.34 -0.89 6.54
C THR A 98 1.09 0.41 6.30
N VAL A 99 1.14 0.82 5.03
CA VAL A 99 1.87 2.02 4.59
C VAL A 99 0.87 3.11 4.21
N ALA A 100 1.10 4.32 4.69
CA ALA A 100 0.33 5.48 4.26
C ALA A 100 0.86 6.00 2.91
N SER A 101 -0.04 6.30 1.98
CA SER A 101 0.33 6.91 0.71
C SER A 101 0.99 8.29 0.88
N GLY A 102 2.03 8.57 0.08
CA GLY A 102 2.71 9.86 0.05
C GLY A 102 1.92 10.94 -0.68
N THR A 103 2.53 12.12 -0.88
CA THR A 103 1.91 13.26 -1.57
C THR A 103 1.50 12.97 -3.01
N ALA A 104 2.19 12.04 -3.68
CA ALA A 104 1.83 11.53 -5.00
C ALA A 104 0.72 10.47 -4.99
N GLY A 105 0.09 10.20 -3.84
CA GLY A 105 -0.90 9.13 -3.66
C GLY A 105 -0.32 7.71 -3.71
N ILE A 106 1.00 7.58 -3.74
CA ILE A 106 1.69 6.30 -3.86
C ILE A 106 2.00 5.74 -2.48
N ALA A 107 1.60 4.50 -2.23
CA ALA A 107 2.13 3.66 -1.15
C ALA A 107 3.01 2.59 -1.79
N SER A 108 4.12 2.24 -1.15
CA SER A 108 5.09 1.27 -1.70
C SER A 108 5.77 0.46 -0.60
N VAL A 109 6.02 -0.80 -0.91
CA VAL A 109 6.87 -1.72 -0.15
C VAL A 109 7.83 -2.43 -1.10
N LYS A 110 8.88 -3.06 -0.56
CA LYS A 110 9.72 -4.01 -1.29
C LYS A 110 9.73 -5.34 -0.55
N LEU A 111 10.15 -6.40 -1.24
CA LEU A 111 10.47 -7.67 -0.64
C LEU A 111 11.97 -7.82 -0.51
N ARG A 112 12.42 -8.31 0.63
CA ARG A 112 13.81 -8.67 0.88
C ARG A 112 13.92 -10.14 1.23
N LEU A 113 14.86 -10.82 0.61
CA LEU A 113 15.28 -12.17 1.02
C LEU A 113 16.33 -12.03 2.15
N ILE A 114 15.99 -12.46 3.36
CA ILE A 114 16.89 -12.35 4.53
C ILE A 114 17.81 -13.57 4.62
N ALA A 115 17.24 -14.76 4.84
CA ALA A 115 18.00 -16.00 5.02
C ALA A 115 17.09 -17.22 4.94
N GLY A 116 17.52 -18.26 4.22
CA GLY A 116 16.82 -19.54 4.11
C GLY A 116 16.67 -20.04 2.67
N PRO A 117 15.90 -21.11 2.44
CA PRO A 117 15.70 -21.66 1.10
C PRO A 117 14.92 -20.68 0.23
N THR A 118 15.54 -20.21 -0.86
CA THR A 118 14.92 -19.24 -1.77
C THR A 118 13.62 -19.78 -2.36
N PRO A 119 12.48 -19.06 -2.21
CA PRO A 119 11.23 -19.45 -2.87
C PRO A 119 11.27 -19.09 -4.35
N ASP A 120 10.66 -19.91 -5.21
CA ASP A 120 10.56 -19.59 -6.65
C ASP A 120 9.73 -18.31 -6.91
N SER A 121 8.68 -18.10 -6.10
CA SER A 121 7.86 -16.90 -6.16
C SER A 121 7.19 -16.55 -4.84
N VAL A 122 6.88 -15.27 -4.69
CA VAL A 122 6.14 -14.70 -3.56
C VAL A 122 4.97 -13.88 -4.10
N LEU A 123 3.79 -14.07 -3.52
CA LEU A 123 2.62 -13.24 -3.79
C LEU A 123 2.41 -12.26 -2.66
N VAL A 124 2.24 -10.99 -3.02
CA VAL A 124 1.92 -9.91 -2.09
C VAL A 124 0.60 -9.30 -2.51
N THR A 125 -0.32 -9.14 -1.58
CA THR A 125 -1.55 -8.38 -1.82
C THR A 125 -1.44 -7.01 -1.19
N ALA A 126 -1.87 -5.99 -1.93
CA ALA A 126 -2.03 -4.63 -1.43
C ALA A 126 -3.53 -4.32 -1.37
N SER A 127 -4.01 -3.98 -0.18
CA SER A 127 -5.41 -3.73 0.08
C SER A 127 -5.64 -2.33 0.60
N ALA A 128 -6.47 -1.56 -0.08
CA ALA A 128 -6.96 -0.27 0.41
C ALA A 128 -8.42 -0.36 0.81
N ARG A 129 -8.79 0.32 1.88
CA ARG A 129 -10.15 0.38 2.38
C ARG A 129 -10.61 1.82 2.51
N ARG A 130 -11.89 2.05 2.23
CA ARG A 130 -12.58 3.30 2.55
C ARG A 130 -12.62 3.48 4.06
N ALA A 131 -12.80 4.72 4.53
CA ALA A 131 -12.92 5.03 5.96
C ALA A 131 -14.05 4.25 6.65
N VAL A 132 -15.09 3.87 5.91
CA VAL A 132 -16.22 3.04 6.36
C VAL A 132 -15.92 1.52 6.36
N GLY A 133 -14.68 1.12 6.07
CA GLY A 133 -14.21 -0.26 6.14
C GLY A 133 -14.40 -1.11 4.87
N THR A 134 -15.15 -0.62 3.88
CA THR A 134 -15.34 -1.31 2.60
C THR A 134 -14.08 -1.23 1.72
N ALA A 135 -13.87 -2.24 0.88
CA ALA A 135 -12.74 -2.22 -0.07
C ALA A 135 -12.88 -1.06 -1.05
N VAL A 136 -11.76 -0.40 -1.36
CA VAL A 136 -11.71 0.54 -2.48
C VAL A 136 -11.75 -0.27 -3.78
N PRO A 137 -12.59 0.09 -4.77
CA PRO A 137 -12.53 -0.49 -6.12
C PRO A 137 -11.09 -0.63 -6.64
N GLY A 138 -10.76 -1.81 -7.17
CA GLY A 138 -9.39 -2.19 -7.57
C GLY A 138 -8.57 -2.90 -6.48
N SER A 139 -9.07 -2.97 -5.24
CA SER A 139 -8.46 -3.72 -4.13
C SER A 139 -9.10 -5.11 -3.96
N PRO A 140 -8.32 -6.17 -3.66
CA PRO A 140 -6.87 -6.17 -3.52
C PRO A 140 -6.14 -6.18 -4.87
N VAL A 141 -5.00 -5.52 -4.92
CA VAL A 141 -4.01 -5.65 -6.01
C VAL A 141 -3.05 -6.77 -5.65
N THR A 142 -2.78 -7.69 -6.57
CA THR A 142 -1.82 -8.78 -6.37
C THR A 142 -0.53 -8.52 -7.13
N PHE A 143 0.59 -8.60 -6.42
CA PHE A 143 1.93 -8.56 -6.96
C PHE A 143 2.56 -9.97 -6.92
N VAL A 144 3.31 -10.30 -7.96
CA VAL A 144 4.09 -11.54 -8.07
C VAL A 144 5.56 -11.18 -8.14
N VAL A 145 6.37 -11.68 -7.22
CA VAL A 145 7.83 -11.50 -7.26
C VAL A 145 8.46 -12.87 -7.45
N ARG A 146 9.20 -13.04 -8.54
CA ARG A 146 9.94 -14.26 -8.86
C ARG A 146 11.38 -14.11 -8.42
N PHE A 147 11.97 -15.17 -7.88
CA PHE A 147 13.38 -15.19 -7.55
C PHE A 147 14.09 -16.16 -8.49
N GLU A 148 15.06 -15.65 -9.25
CA GLU A 148 15.79 -16.41 -10.25
C GLU A 148 17.29 -16.41 -9.92
N PRO A 149 17.99 -17.54 -10.10
CA PRO A 149 19.44 -17.64 -9.89
C PRO A 149 20.28 -16.66 -10.72
#